data_AF-A0AAV7TD54-F1
#
_entry.id   AF-A0AAV7TD54-F1
#
_cell.length_a   1.000
_cell.length_b   1.000
_cell.length_c   1.000
_cell.angle_alpha   90.00
_cell.angle_beta   90.00
_cell.angle_gamma   90.00
#
_symmetry.space_group_name_H-M   'P 1'
#
loop_
_entity.id
_entity.type
_entity.pdbx_description
1 polymer ?
#
loop_
_entity_poly.entity_id
_entity_poly.type
_entity_poly.pdbx_seq_one_letter_code
_entity_poly.pdbx_strand_id
1 'polypeptide(L)'
;MTDDTQGVSMDRILQEISAVGRKLEGMDNAMVALTAETRSMRLEIASFQSQISGLDHRVTTVETQVASWTDRDQELLHLRSKLPDLEDRSRRNNIHLLGFPEGTEGAEYSPTYGTHSPS
;
A
#
# COMPACT_ATOMS: atom_id res chain seq x y z
N MET A 1 -32.27 4.22 82.24
CA MET A 1 -32.90 4.55 80.95
C MET A 1 -31.91 5.04 79.88
N THR A 2 -30.62 5.19 80.19
CA THR A 2 -29.58 5.62 79.23
C THR A 2 -28.87 4.46 78.50
N ASP A 3 -29.11 3.21 78.92
CA ASP A 3 -28.41 2.02 78.42
C ASP A 3 -28.97 1.55 77.06
N ASP A 4 -30.30 1.49 76.92
CA ASP A 4 -30.96 1.11 75.65
C ASP A 4 -30.67 2.07 74.50
N THR A 5 -30.49 3.36 74.78
CA THR A 5 -30.18 4.37 73.76
C THR A 5 -28.74 4.27 73.27
N GLN A 6 -27.79 3.86 74.12
CA GLN A 6 -26.42 3.58 73.69
C GLN A 6 -26.32 2.28 72.88
N GLY A 7 -27.07 1.24 73.26
CA GLY A 7 -27.14 -0.01 72.48
C GLY A 7 -27.61 0.22 71.04
N VAL A 8 -28.71 0.95 70.86
CA VAL A 8 -29.26 1.27 69.52
C VAL A 8 -28.30 2.12 68.67
N SER A 9 -27.53 3.02 69.30
CA SER A 9 -26.50 3.82 68.62
C SER A 9 -25.34 2.95 68.11
N MET A 10 -24.91 1.97 68.90
CA MET A 10 -23.84 1.04 68.53
C MET A 10 -24.26 0.12 67.38
N ASP A 11 -25.49 -0.43 67.42
CA ASP A 11 -26.01 -1.29 66.36
C ASP A 11 -26.05 -0.59 65.01
N ARG A 12 -26.45 0.68 64.99
CA ARG A 12 -26.45 1.51 63.78
C ARG A 12 -25.04 1.69 63.22
N ILE A 13 -24.05 1.98 64.08
CA ILE A 13 -22.65 2.12 63.67
C ILE A 13 -22.14 0.81 63.07
N LEU A 14 -22.43 -0.33 63.69
CA LEU A 14 -22.04 -1.65 63.16
C LEU A 14 -22.67 -1.95 61.80
N GLN A 15 -23.93 -1.54 61.60
CA GLN A 15 -24.61 -1.68 60.31
C GLN A 15 -23.97 -0.80 59.23
N GLU A 16 -23.61 0.45 59.56
CA GLU A 16 -22.92 1.37 58.64
C GLU A 16 -21.52 0.85 58.29
N ILE A 17 -20.74 0.36 59.27
CA ILE A 17 -19.43 -0.27 59.05
C ILE A 17 -19.57 -1.47 58.11
N SER A 18 -20.57 -2.32 58.32
CA SER A 18 -20.82 -3.50 57.48
C SER A 18 -21.22 -3.10 56.05
N ALA A 19 -21.99 -2.02 55.88
CA ALA A 19 -22.35 -1.50 54.57
C ALA A 19 -21.15 -0.92 53.83
N VAL A 20 -20.29 -0.17 54.53
CA VAL A 20 -19.02 0.33 53.99
C VAL A 20 -18.10 -0.82 53.58
N GLY A 21 -17.99 -1.87 54.41
CA GLY A 21 -17.20 -3.07 54.10
C GLY A 21 -17.61 -3.72 52.78
N ARG A 22 -18.91 -3.97 52.59
CA ARG A 22 -19.43 -4.52 51.32
C ARG A 22 -19.14 -3.61 50.12
N LYS A 23 -19.22 -2.29 50.30
CA LYS A 23 -18.92 -1.33 49.23
C LYS A 23 -17.44 -1.36 48.86
N LEU A 24 -16.54 -1.48 49.84
CA LEU A 24 -15.11 -1.62 49.63
C LEU A 24 -14.77 -2.92 48.88
N GLU A 25 -15.36 -4.04 49.27
CA GLU A 25 -15.21 -5.31 48.54
C GLU A 25 -15.71 -5.20 47.08
N GLY A 26 -16.84 -4.54 46.85
CA GLY A 26 -17.34 -4.28 45.51
C GLY A 26 -16.40 -3.42 44.67
N MET A 27 -15.81 -2.38 45.29
CA MET A 27 -14.83 -1.51 44.63
C MET A 27 -13.52 -2.25 44.32
N ASP A 28 -13.06 -3.13 45.22
CA ASP A 28 -11.84 -3.92 45.03
C ASP A 28 -12.00 -4.88 43.84
N ASN A 29 -13.14 -5.59 43.77
CA ASN A 29 -13.46 -6.45 42.64
C ASN A 29 -13.52 -5.68 41.31
N ALA A 30 -14.12 -4.48 41.31
CA ALA A 30 -14.16 -3.63 40.12
C ALA A 30 -12.76 -3.16 39.70
N MET A 31 -11.89 -2.84 40.66
CA MET A 31 -10.52 -2.42 40.40
C MET A 31 -9.68 -3.56 39.79
N VAL A 32 -9.84 -4.79 40.30
CA VAL A 32 -9.20 -5.98 39.73
C VAL A 32 -9.65 -6.20 38.29
N ALA A 33 -10.95 -6.10 38.02
CA ALA A 33 -11.50 -6.25 36.66
C ALA A 33 -10.95 -5.19 35.70
N LEU A 34 -10.97 -3.91 36.08
CA LEU A 34 -10.42 -2.82 35.26
C LEU A 34 -8.92 -2.98 35.01
N THR A 35 -8.18 -3.50 35.98
CA THR A 35 -6.75 -3.79 35.82
C THR A 35 -6.52 -4.88 34.77
N ALA A 36 -7.34 -5.94 34.79
CA ALA A 36 -7.28 -7.01 33.81
C ALA A 36 -7.62 -6.50 32.39
N GLU A 37 -8.69 -5.71 32.26
CA GLU A 37 -9.10 -5.13 30.98
C GLU A 37 -8.04 -4.17 30.42
N THR A 38 -7.47 -3.31 31.27
CA THR A 38 -6.36 -2.41 30.89
C THR A 38 -5.15 -3.20 30.38
N ARG A 39 -4.85 -4.35 30.98
CA ARG A 39 -3.77 -5.23 30.51
C ARG A 39 -4.10 -5.85 29.16
N SER A 40 -5.34 -6.29 28.95
CA SER A 40 -5.80 -6.83 27.66
C SER A 40 -5.66 -5.79 26.55
N MET A 41 -6.19 -4.58 26.77
CA MET A 41 -6.10 -3.48 25.79
C MET A 41 -4.66 -3.15 25.44
N ARG A 42 -3.73 -3.17 26.41
CA ARG A 42 -2.29 -2.95 26.13
C ARG A 42 -1.70 -4.01 25.21
N LEU A 43 -2.09 -5.27 25.37
CA LEU A 43 -1.64 -6.36 24.49
C LEU A 43 -2.20 -6.22 23.08
N GLU A 44 -3.47 -5.85 22.95
CA GLU A 44 -4.09 -5.58 21.64
C GLU A 44 -3.42 -4.40 20.94
N ILE A 45 -3.14 -3.31 21.65
CA ILE A 45 -2.39 -2.16 21.11
C ILE A 45 -1.02 -2.59 20.59
N ALA A 46 -0.27 -3.40 21.36
CA ALA A 46 1.04 -3.90 20.94
C ALA A 46 0.93 -4.78 19.67
N SER A 47 -0.11 -5.62 19.59
CA SER A 47 -0.40 -6.42 18.41
C SER A 47 -0.70 -5.55 17.19
N PHE A 48 -1.56 -4.54 17.33
CA PHE A 48 -1.87 -3.61 16.24
C PHE A 48 -0.65 -2.81 15.78
N GLN A 49 0.20 -2.37 16.72
CA GLN A 49 1.46 -1.70 16.37
C GLN A 49 2.35 -2.60 15.51
N SER A 50 2.51 -3.87 15.88
CA SER A 50 3.28 -4.84 15.09
C SER A 50 2.69 -5.04 13.69
N GLN A 51 1.37 -5.15 13.58
CA GLN A 51 0.68 -5.28 12.29
C GLN A 51 0.87 -4.04 11.41
N ILE A 52 0.77 -2.84 11.98
CA ILE A 52 0.98 -1.58 11.27
C ILE A 52 2.40 -1.51 10.72
N SER A 53 3.42 -1.81 11.53
CA SER A 53 4.81 -1.85 11.03
C SER A 53 5.00 -2.87 9.91
N GLY A 54 4.35 -4.03 10.00
CA GLY A 54 4.38 -5.04 8.94
C GLY A 54 3.72 -4.56 7.64
N LEU A 55 2.60 -3.83 7.74
CA LEU A 55 1.93 -3.23 6.59
C LEU A 55 2.76 -2.10 5.96
N ASP A 56 3.39 -1.26 6.78
CA ASP A 56 4.25 -0.16 6.33
C ASP A 56 5.40 -0.68 5.46
N HIS A 57 6.11 -1.72 5.92
CA HIS A 57 7.16 -2.38 5.13
C HIS A 57 6.66 -2.95 3.80
N ARG A 58 5.44 -3.52 3.79
CA ARG A 58 4.83 -4.05 2.57
C ARG A 58 4.49 -2.93 1.59
N VAL A 59 3.98 -1.80 2.08
CA VAL A 59 3.69 -0.62 1.26
C VAL A 59 4.97 -0.10 0.64
N THR A 60 6.03 0.14 1.41
CA THR A 60 7.33 0.61 0.88
C THR A 60 7.90 -0.36 -0.16
N THR A 61 7.75 -1.66 0.05
CA THR A 61 8.19 -2.68 -0.92
C THR A 61 7.44 -2.56 -2.24
N VAL A 62 6.11 -2.44 -2.18
CA VAL A 62 5.26 -2.29 -3.38
C VAL A 62 5.57 -0.97 -4.09
N GLU A 63 5.71 0.13 -3.37
CA GLU A 63 6.08 1.43 -3.95
C GLU A 63 7.41 1.38 -4.69
N THR A 64 8.41 0.71 -4.11
CA THR A 64 9.73 0.51 -4.75
C THR A 64 9.62 -0.33 -6.03
N GLN A 65 8.78 -1.36 -6.02
CA GLN A 65 8.53 -2.19 -7.21
C GLN A 65 7.84 -1.40 -8.32
N VAL A 66 6.84 -0.59 -7.97
CA VAL A 66 6.12 0.27 -8.92
C VAL A 66 7.06 1.30 -9.55
N ALA A 67 7.93 1.94 -8.75
CA ALA A 67 8.96 2.84 -9.28
C ALA A 67 9.87 2.11 -10.28
N SER A 68 10.36 0.92 -9.92
CA SER A 68 11.21 0.11 -10.79
C SER A 68 10.52 -0.33 -12.08
N TRP A 69 9.22 -0.62 -12.06
CA TRP A 69 8.46 -0.92 -13.29
C TRP A 69 8.27 0.31 -14.16
N THR A 70 8.07 1.47 -13.54
CA THR A 70 7.93 2.74 -14.26
C THR A 70 9.21 3.09 -15.01
N ASP A 71 10.38 2.92 -14.38
CA ASP A 71 11.68 3.13 -15.02
C ASP A 71 11.89 2.18 -16.21
N ARG A 72 11.52 0.89 -16.06
CA ARG A 72 11.61 -0.09 -17.16
C ARG A 72 10.67 0.24 -18.30
N ASP A 73 9.46 0.73 -18.02
CA ASP A 73 8.50 1.14 -19.06
C ASP A 73 9.05 2.33 -19.87
N GLN A 74 9.68 3.31 -19.21
CA GLN A 74 10.37 4.41 -19.89
C GLN A 74 11.52 3.92 -20.76
N GLU A 75 12.31 2.96 -20.29
CA GLU A 75 13.38 2.35 -21.09
C GLU A 75 12.82 1.62 -22.33
N LEU A 76 11.72 0.88 -22.17
CA LEU A 76 11.05 0.21 -23.29
C LEU A 76 10.52 1.21 -24.32
N LEU A 77 9.92 2.31 -23.88
CA LEU A 77 9.47 3.38 -24.78
C LEU A 77 10.64 4.01 -25.55
N HIS A 78 11.76 4.24 -24.87
CA HIS A 78 12.99 4.75 -25.49
C HIS A 78 13.61 3.78 -26.49
N LEU A 79 13.64 2.48 -26.18
CA LEU A 79 14.12 1.47 -27.12
C LEU A 79 13.18 1.36 -28.32
N ARG A 80 11.87 1.41 -28.08
CA ARG A 80 10.85 1.36 -29.14
C ARG A 80 10.93 2.57 -30.07
N SER A 81 11.24 3.76 -29.56
CA SER A 81 11.39 4.97 -30.39
C SER A 81 12.62 4.92 -31.30
N LYS A 82 13.64 4.11 -30.95
CA LYS A 82 14.85 3.91 -31.77
C LYS A 82 14.66 2.89 -32.91
N LEU A 83 13.67 2.00 -32.82
CA LEU A 83 13.44 0.97 -33.83
C LEU A 83 13.19 1.55 -35.24
N PRO A 84 12.34 2.58 -35.44
CA PRO A 84 12.12 3.16 -36.76
C PRO A 84 13.40 3.73 -37.39
N ASP A 85 14.22 4.47 -36.63
CA ASP A 85 15.48 5.02 -37.15
C ASP A 85 16.46 3.91 -37.58
N LEU A 86 16.55 2.83 -36.79
CA LEU A 86 17.37 1.67 -37.17
C LEU A 86 16.82 0.94 -38.40
N GLU A 87 15.50 0.80 -38.50
CA GLU A 87 14.83 0.20 -39.66
C GLU A 87 15.07 1.02 -40.92
N ASP A 88 14.92 2.35 -40.85
CA ASP A 88 15.12 3.27 -41.97
C ASP A 88 16.60 3.33 -42.40
N ARG A 89 17.54 3.31 -41.45
CA ARG A 89 18.98 3.19 -41.77
C ARG A 89 19.29 1.85 -42.43
N SER A 90 18.69 0.76 -41.96
CA SER A 90 18.86 -0.57 -42.55
C SER A 90 18.32 -0.63 -43.99
N ARG A 91 17.12 -0.10 -44.23
CA ARG A 91 16.53 0.03 -45.58
C ARG A 91 17.44 0.80 -46.53
N ARG A 92 17.88 2.00 -46.14
CA ARG A 92 18.82 2.81 -46.92
C ARG A 92 20.12 2.08 -47.24
N ASN A 93 20.74 1.46 -46.22
CA ASN A 93 21.99 0.71 -46.41
C ASN A 93 21.82 -0.45 -47.39
N ASN A 94 20.70 -1.18 -47.32
CA ASN A 94 20.41 -2.28 -48.25
C ASN A 94 20.25 -1.77 -49.69
N ILE A 95 19.58 -0.64 -49.90
CA ILE A 95 19.39 -0.02 -51.22
C ILE A 95 20.72 0.45 -51.81
N HIS A 96 21.56 1.10 -51.00
CA HIS A 96 22.92 1.48 -51.40
C HIS A 96 23.77 0.26 -51.77
N LEU A 97 23.72 -0.82 -50.99
CA LEU A 97 24.45 -2.05 -51.27
C LEU A 97 24.04 -2.69 -52.60
N LEU A 98 22.76 -2.60 -52.95
CA LEU A 98 22.21 -3.13 -54.20
C LEU A 98 22.45 -2.20 -55.41
N GLY A 99 23.09 -1.04 -55.22
CA GLY A 99 23.45 -0.12 -56.29
C GLY A 99 22.30 0.74 -56.81
N PHE A 100 21.19 0.84 -56.06
CA PHE A 100 20.09 1.73 -56.41
C PHE A 100 20.41 3.18 -56.02
N PRO A 101 20.04 4.17 -56.84
CA PRO A 101 20.14 5.57 -56.48
C PRO A 101 19.24 5.91 -55.28
N GLU A 102 19.71 6.84 -54.45
CA GLU A 102 19.04 7.30 -53.23
C GLU A 102 17.66 7.91 -53.56
N GLY A 103 16.62 7.58 -52.78
CA GLY A 103 15.24 8.06 -53.02
C GLY A 103 14.32 7.11 -53.80
N THR A 104 14.72 5.86 -54.02
CA THR A 104 13.86 4.79 -54.60
C THR A 104 12.91 4.15 -53.60
N GLU A 105 12.94 4.59 -52.33
CA GLU A 105 12.10 4.09 -51.25
C GLU A 105 10.67 4.61 -51.38
N GLY A 106 9.71 3.73 -51.70
CA GLY A 106 8.27 4.04 -51.65
C GLY A 106 7.68 4.67 -52.91
N ALA A 107 8.40 4.73 -54.03
CA ALA A 107 7.78 5.03 -55.32
C ALA A 107 6.88 3.85 -55.73
N GLU A 108 5.57 4.08 -55.84
CA GLU A 108 4.71 3.19 -56.63
C GLU A 108 5.37 3.03 -58.00
N TYR A 109 5.80 1.81 -58.31
CA TYR A 109 6.33 1.48 -59.63
C TYR A 109 5.19 1.64 -60.64
N SER A 110 5.14 2.81 -61.30
CA SER A 110 4.33 3.01 -62.50
C SER A 110 5.25 2.84 -63.70
N PRO A 111 5.21 1.69 -64.40
CA PRO A 111 5.96 1.52 -65.62
C PRO A 111 5.29 2.38 -66.69
N THR A 112 5.88 3.53 -67.01
CA THR A 112 5.55 4.24 -68.24
C THR A 112 6.09 3.42 -69.41
N TYR A 113 5.26 2.54 -69.94
CA TYR A 113 5.54 1.89 -71.22
C TYR A 113 5.63 2.98 -72.28
N GLY A 114 6.85 3.24 -72.75
CA GLY A 114 7.10 4.10 -73.89
C GLY A 114 6.34 3.59 -75.11
N THR A 115 5.32 4.34 -75.52
CA THR A 115 4.64 4.12 -76.79
C THR A 115 5.58 4.55 -77.91
N HIS A 116 6.42 3.63 -78.38
CA HIS A 116 7.01 3.74 -79.71
C HIS A 116 5.95 3.33 -80.74
N SER A 117 5.28 4.33 -81.35
CA SER A 117 4.61 4.13 -82.64
C SER A 117 5.67 4.12 -83.74
N PRO A 118 5.78 3.06 -84.56
CA PRO A 118 6.65 3.06 -85.71
C PRO A 118 5.94 3.70 -86.92
N SER A 119 6.71 4.56 -87.60
CA SER A 119 6.63 5.02 -89.00
C SER A 119 5.32 5.59 -89.54
#